data_AF-A0A3B8WCK2-F1
#
_entry.id   AF-A0A3B8WCK2-F1
#
_cell.length_a   1.000
_cell.length_b   1.000
_cell.length_c   1.000
_cell.angle_alpha   90.00
_cell.angle_beta   90.00
_cell.angle_gamma   90.00
#
_symmetry.space_group_name_H-M   'P 1'
#
loop_
_entity.id
_entity.type
_entity.pdbx_description
1 polymer ?
#
loop_
_entity_poly.entity_id
_entity_poly.type
_entity_poly.pdbx_seq_one_letter_code
_entity_poly.pdbx_strand_id
1 'polypeptide(L)' 'PCHVQVFNQGLKSYKDLPLRLAEFGSCHRNEASGALHGLMRVRGFTQDDAHIFCEEDA' A
#
# COMPACT_ATOMS: atom_id res chain seq x y z
N PRO A 1 2.48 -5.08 -1.97
CA PRO A 1 2.13 -6.47 -2.36
C PRO A 1 1.28 -7.24 -1.33
N CYS A 2 1.38 -6.92 -0.03
CA CYS A 2 0.62 -7.60 1.02
C CYS A 2 -0.92 -7.45 0.86
N HIS A 3 -1.40 -6.26 0.49
CA HIS A 3 -2.83 -6.02 0.27
C HIS A 3 -3.45 -6.90 -0.83
N VAL A 4 -2.67 -7.27 -1.86
CA VAL A 4 -3.12 -8.23 -2.89
C VAL A 4 -3.26 -9.64 -2.30
N GLN A 5 -2.36 -10.04 -1.40
CA GLN A 5 -2.48 -11.34 -0.73
C GLN A 5 -3.72 -11.38 0.17
N VAL A 6 -4.05 -10.28 0.84
CA VAL A 6 -5.30 -10.15 1.61
C VAL A 6 -6.53 -10.23 0.70
N PHE A 7 -6.51 -9.55 -0.44
CA PHE A 7 -7.58 -9.63 -1.43
C PHE A 7 -7.82 -11.07 -1.92
N ASN A 8 -6.73 -11.81 -2.18
CA ASN A 8 -6.75 -13.19 -2.67
C ASN A 8 -7.25 -14.21 -1.62
N GLN A 9 -7.41 -13.83 -0.35
CA GLN A 9 -7.97 -14.73 0.66
C GLN A 9 -9.49 -14.84 0.52
N GLY A 10 -9.98 -16.03 0.18
CA GLY A 10 -11.42 -16.30 0.01
C GLY A 10 -11.98 -15.87 -1.35
N LEU A 11 -13.29 -16.05 -1.54
CA LEU A 11 -13.98 -15.63 -2.76
C LEU A 11 -14.43 -14.17 -2.64
N LYS A 12 -14.34 -13.40 -3.72
CA LYS A 12 -14.80 -12.01 -3.81
C LYS A 12 -15.87 -11.91 -4.90
N SER A 13 -16.98 -11.25 -4.59
CA SER A 13 -18.04 -10.94 -5.55
C SER A 13 -17.87 -9.51 -6.07
N TYR A 14 -18.38 -9.21 -7.26
CA TYR A 14 -18.51 -7.83 -7.75
C TYR A 14 -19.26 -6.93 -6.76
N LYS A 15 -20.19 -7.48 -5.98
CA LYS A 15 -20.93 -6.76 -4.93
C LYS A 15 -20.07 -6.29 -3.76
N ASP A 16 -18.91 -6.91 -3.56
CA ASP A 16 -17.96 -6.53 -2.50
C ASP A 16 -17.06 -5.37 -2.94
N LEU A 17 -17.11 -5.00 -4.22
CA LEU A 17 -16.34 -3.90 -4.78
C LEU A 17 -17.16 -2.59 -4.68
N PRO A 18 -16.52 -1.44 -4.38
CA PRO A 18 -15.08 -1.26 -4.18
C PRO A 18 -14.61 -1.69 -2.77
N LEU A 19 -13.63 -2.59 -2.73
CA LEU A 19 -12.97 -3.00 -1.49
C LEU A 19 -11.77 -2.09 -1.23
N ARG A 20 -11.72 -1.49 -0.04
CA ARG A 20 -10.66 -0.56 0.36
C ARG A 20 -9.87 -1.15 1.51
N LEU A 21 -8.57 -1.36 1.30
CA LEU A 21 -7.65 -1.87 2.33
C LEU A 21 -6.59 -0.80 2.62
N ALA A 22 -6.44 -0.41 3.89
CA ALA A 22 -5.48 0.60 4.33
C ALA A 22 -4.53 0.03 5.39
N GLU A 23 -3.29 0.52 5.40
CA GLU A 23 -2.24 0.11 6.31
C GLU A 23 -1.30 1.29 6.60
N PHE A 24 -0.91 1.44 7.87
CA PHE A 24 0.27 2.22 8.25
C PHE A 24 1.54 1.38 8.07
N GLY A 25 1.93 1.18 6.80
CA GLY A 25 2.98 0.23 6.41
C GLY A 25 4.38 0.79 6.64
N SER A 26 5.22 0.06 7.37
CA SER A 26 6.63 0.41 7.55
C SER A 26 7.44 -0.01 6.31
N CYS A 27 7.81 0.96 5.48
CA CYS A 27 8.58 0.73 4.27
C CYS A 27 10.06 1.04 4.48
N HIS A 28 10.92 0.23 3.85
CA HIS A 28 12.36 0.46 3.81
C HIS A 28 12.83 0.55 2.36
N ARG A 29 13.56 1.61 2.03
CA ARG A 29 14.17 1.83 0.71
C ARG A 29 15.64 2.15 0.88
N ASN A 30 16.52 1.46 0.16
CA ASN A 30 17.96 1.71 0.22
C ASN A 30 18.35 2.94 -0.62
N GLU A 31 17.90 4.11 -0.19
CA GLU A 31 18.22 5.39 -0.82
C GLU A 31 19.74 5.68 -0.72
N ALA A 32 20.28 6.31 -1.76
CA ALA A 32 21.68 6.73 -1.81
C ALA A 32 22.02 7.61 -0.59
N SER A 33 23.17 7.38 0.04
CA SER A 33 23.55 8.08 1.29
C SER A 33 23.59 9.61 1.12
N GLY A 34 24.03 10.11 -0.03
CA GLY A 34 24.04 11.54 -0.34
C GLY A 34 22.69 12.17 -0.64
N ALA A 35 21.61 11.38 -0.75
CA ALA A 35 20.26 11.86 -1.05
C ALA A 35 19.37 11.99 0.21
N LEU A 36 19.88 11.64 1.39
CA LEU A 36 19.11 11.72 2.64
C LEU A 36 18.97 13.18 3.10
N HIS A 37 17.79 13.55 3.59
CA HIS A 37 17.52 14.92 4.03
C HIS A 37 16.53 14.97 5.19
N GLY A 38 17.06 15.19 6.41
CA GLY A 38 16.26 15.33 7.63
C GLY A 38 15.20 14.24 7.75
N LEU A 39 13.93 14.67 7.92
CA LEU A 39 12.76 13.79 7.90
C LEU A 39 12.11 13.66 6.51
N MET A 40 12.49 14.52 5.56
CA MET A 40 11.87 14.58 4.24
C MET A 40 12.30 13.42 3.33
N ARG A 41 13.50 12.87 3.54
CA ARG A 41 14.03 11.76 2.75
C ARG A 41 14.87 10.83 3.61
N VAL A 42 14.29 9.68 3.97
CA VAL A 42 14.84 8.69 4.90
C VAL A 42 14.78 7.29 4.29
N ARG A 43 15.58 6.37 4.82
CA ARG A 43 15.57 4.96 4.38
C ARG A 43 14.44 4.12 4.95
N GLY A 44 13.86 4.55 6.07
CA GLY A 44 12.74 3.88 6.72
C GLY A 44 11.67 4.89 7.08
N PHE A 45 10.43 4.64 6.67
CA PHE A 45 9.30 5.52 6.92
C PHE A 45 8.00 4.72 6.95
N THR A 46 7.02 5.22 7.69
CA THR A 46 5.67 4.65 7.73
C THR A 46 4.79 5.41 6.74
N GLN A 47 4.22 4.69 5.78
CA GLN A 47 3.27 5.25 4.82
C GLN A 47 1.86 5.01 5.33
N ASP A 48 1.01 6.03 5.28
CA ASP A 48 -0.45 5.86 5.29
C ASP A 48 -0.88 5.44 3.88
N ASP A 49 -0.77 4.15 3.59
CA ASP A 49 -0.98 3.59 2.25
C ASP A 49 -2.30 2.82 2.20
N ALA A 50 -3.00 2.92 1.07
CA ALA A 50 -4.24 2.23 0.84
C ALA A 50 -4.35 1.73 -0.59
N HIS A 51 -4.93 0.54 -0.77
CA HIS A 51 -5.21 -0.05 -2.06
C HIS A 51 -6.71 -0.22 -2.21
N ILE A 52 -7.26 0.29 -3.31
CA ILE A 52 -8.67 0.16 -3.67
C ILE A 52 -8.76 -0.85 -4.81
N PHE A 53 -9.52 -1.92 -4.58
CA PHE A 53 -9.90 -2.88 -5.61
C PHE A 53 -11.31 -2.52 -6.06
N CYS A 54 -11.48 -2.21 -7.34
CA CYS A 54 -12.75 -1.80 -7.93
C CYS A 54 -12.92 -2.40 -9.33
N GLU A 55 -14.16 -2.39 -9.83
CA GLU A 55 -14.42 -2.63 -11.25
C GLU A 55 -14.04 -1.38 -12.06
N GLU A 56 -13.78 -1.59 -13.36
CA GLU A 56 -13.36 -0.50 -14.27
C GLU A 56 -14.48 0.53 -14.51
N ASP A 57 -15.74 0.09 -14.45
CA ASP A 57 -16.93 0.89 -14.74
C ASP A 57 -17.54 1.59 -13.51
N ALA A 58 -16.88 1.55 -12.35
CA ALA A 58 -17.37 2.11 -11.09
C ALA A 58 -17.21 3.64 -10.98
#